data_AF-A0A0G3M0G9-F1
#
_entry.id   AF-A0A0G3M0G9-F1
#
_cell.length_a   1.000
_cell.length_b   1.000
_cell.length_c   1.000
_cell.angle_alpha   90.00
_cell.angle_beta   90.00
_cell.angle_gamma   90.00
#
_symmetry.space_group_name_H-M   'P 1'
#
loop_
_entity.id
_entity.type
_entity.pdbx_description
1 polymer ?
#
loop_
_entity_poly.entity_id
_entity_poly.type
_entity_poly.pdbx_seq_one_letter_code
_entity_poly.pdbx_strand_id
1 'polypeptide(L)'
;MLKLVSTYVITIGILNFTSKFYTLYMKYLFLNKRISCILLFSFCGLKAQELTLINKTDDLIIVKNEKKEISINSHSKKEINEINKITINIADKLFRNINLFLEPTEKLNITIEKDQKFVYTGDQAIIHEYINETLTNKTFGKTNVYYNIEDKKNIEELKITSEMLLADILKKCKLSNILISPDDTDSVKRLKNYIKYQWLYTLFLTFDRSNLDQAFKKEAINYYFKKYIEPDITKYSCDYSLRYLVIKTLAKNKTLLQAELPIYPIVEHTDDDNVNKYLPQNCQKQYFQEKYNYLDHTNGHNKEYYKKVLIEKFNE
;
A
#
# COMPACT_ATOMS: atom_id res chain seq x y z
N MET A 1 -28.66 75.44 29.30
CA MET A 1 -29.72 74.55 28.78
C MET A 1 -29.39 73.88 27.43
N LEU A 2 -28.22 74.11 26.82
CA LEU A 2 -27.82 73.49 25.52
C LEU A 2 -26.95 72.21 25.63
N LYS A 3 -26.47 71.85 26.82
CA LYS A 3 -25.61 70.66 27.00
C LYS A 3 -26.36 69.33 27.16
N LEU A 4 -27.67 69.35 27.41
CA LEU A 4 -28.46 68.14 27.67
C LEU A 4 -29.09 67.50 26.41
N VAL A 5 -29.29 68.28 25.34
CA VAL A 5 -29.89 67.76 24.09
C VAL A 5 -28.87 67.03 23.23
N SER A 6 -27.59 67.44 23.27
CA SER A 6 -26.52 66.81 22.49
C SER A 6 -26.21 65.38 22.96
N THR A 7 -26.29 65.09 24.26
CA THR A 7 -25.99 63.77 24.80
C THR A 7 -27.07 62.75 24.43
N TYR A 8 -28.35 63.15 24.40
CA TYR A 8 -29.46 62.23 24.13
C TYR A 8 -29.51 61.74 22.67
N VAL A 9 -29.15 62.59 21.70
CA VAL A 9 -29.13 62.23 20.27
C VAL A 9 -27.98 61.27 19.95
N ILE A 10 -26.83 61.41 20.62
CA ILE A 10 -25.67 60.52 20.44
C ILE A 10 -25.99 59.12 21.01
N THR A 11 -26.64 59.02 22.17
CA THR A 11 -26.98 57.73 22.79
C THR A 11 -27.98 56.92 21.97
N ILE A 12 -28.99 57.56 21.37
CA ILE A 12 -29.97 56.88 20.50
C ILE A 12 -29.33 56.46 19.16
N GLY A 13 -28.42 57.28 18.61
CA GLY A 13 -27.65 56.93 17.40
C GLY A 13 -26.76 55.70 17.61
N ILE A 14 -26.08 55.60 18.75
CA ILE A 14 -25.21 54.46 19.10
C ILE A 14 -26.04 53.18 19.33
N LEU A 15 -27.20 53.28 20.00
CA LEU A 15 -28.11 52.13 20.21
C LEU A 15 -28.69 51.56 18.89
N ASN A 16 -29.04 52.43 17.94
CA ASN A 16 -29.50 51.99 16.62
C ASN A 16 -28.38 51.41 15.75
N PHE A 17 -27.14 51.87 15.93
CA PHE A 17 -25.96 51.34 15.22
C PHE A 17 -25.54 49.97 15.76
N THR A 18 -25.54 49.77 17.08
CA THR A 18 -25.22 48.48 17.71
C THR A 18 -26.28 47.42 17.42
N SER A 19 -27.57 47.78 17.40
CA SER A 19 -28.67 46.88 17.02
C SER A 19 -28.54 46.40 15.55
N LYS A 20 -28.25 47.31 14.61
CA LYS A 20 -28.01 46.93 13.20
C LYS A 20 -26.78 46.05 13.03
N PHE A 21 -25.67 46.34 13.74
CA PHE A 21 -24.47 45.51 13.72
C PHE A 21 -24.72 44.11 14.29
N TYR A 22 -25.46 44.01 15.40
CA TYR A 22 -25.81 42.72 16.00
C TYR A 22 -26.67 41.88 15.06
N THR A 23 -27.61 42.51 14.35
CA THR A 23 -28.48 41.84 13.38
C THR A 23 -27.71 41.37 12.14
N LEU A 24 -26.76 42.17 11.65
CA LEU A 24 -25.85 41.81 10.55
C LEU A 24 -24.90 40.67 10.95
N TYR A 25 -24.32 40.73 12.15
CA TYR A 25 -23.43 39.71 12.71
C TYR A 25 -24.15 38.38 12.90
N MET A 26 -25.37 38.40 13.43
CA MET A 26 -26.21 37.20 13.57
C MET A 26 -26.64 36.62 12.22
N LYS A 27 -26.98 37.45 11.22
CA LYS A 27 -27.24 36.99 9.85
C LYS A 27 -26.00 36.37 9.19
N TYR A 28 -24.84 36.97 9.38
CA TYR A 28 -23.56 36.45 8.88
C TYR A 28 -23.20 35.11 9.53
N LEU A 29 -23.32 34.99 10.85
CA LEU A 29 -23.15 33.73 11.59
C LEU A 29 -24.12 32.64 11.12
N PHE A 30 -25.37 33.00 10.82
CA PHE A 30 -26.38 32.06 10.33
C PHE A 30 -26.10 31.60 8.90
N LEU A 31 -25.62 32.50 8.02
CA LEU A 31 -25.17 32.15 6.68
C LEU A 31 -23.93 31.26 6.70
N ASN A 32 -22.93 31.58 7.53
CA ASN A 32 -21.70 30.79 7.65
C ASN A 32 -21.99 29.39 8.23
N LYS A 33 -22.89 29.28 9.20
CA LYS A 33 -23.36 27.97 9.70
C LYS A 33 -24.07 27.16 8.60
N ARG A 34 -24.94 27.79 7.79
CA ARG A 34 -25.61 27.10 6.67
C ARG A 34 -24.64 26.67 5.58
N ILE A 35 -23.68 27.52 5.20
CA ILE A 35 -22.65 27.19 4.19
C ILE A 35 -21.77 26.05 4.71
N SER A 36 -21.40 26.07 5.99
CA SER A 36 -20.64 24.99 6.63
C SER A 36 -21.42 23.67 6.64
N CYS A 37 -22.72 23.68 6.94
CA CYS A 37 -23.57 22.49 6.85
C CYS A 37 -23.71 21.98 5.41
N ILE A 38 -23.90 22.86 4.42
CA ILE A 38 -24.03 22.46 3.00
C ILE A 38 -22.71 21.87 2.49
N LEU A 39 -21.56 22.44 2.86
CA LEU A 39 -20.25 21.85 2.57
C LEU A 39 -20.11 20.46 3.22
N LEU A 40 -20.48 20.30 4.49
CA LEU A 40 -20.50 19.01 5.19
C LEU A 40 -21.35 17.96 4.46
N PHE A 41 -22.55 18.31 4.00
CA PHE A 41 -23.41 17.39 3.23
C PHE A 41 -22.89 17.12 1.80
N SER A 42 -22.14 18.06 1.21
CA SER A 42 -21.51 17.86 -0.10
C SER A 42 -20.38 16.82 -0.06
N PHE A 43 -19.77 16.60 1.12
CA PHE A 43 -18.78 15.53 1.34
C PHE A 43 -19.41 14.19 1.79
N CYS A 44 -20.68 14.17 2.22
CA CYS A 44 -21.37 12.93 2.61
C CYS A 44 -21.69 11.99 1.43
N GLY A 45 -21.48 12.44 0.19
CA GLY A 45 -21.67 11.65 -1.03
C GLY A 45 -20.43 10.90 -1.52
N LEU A 46 -19.38 10.77 -0.70
CA LEU A 46 -18.20 9.96 -1.04
C LEU A 46 -18.64 8.49 -1.16
N LYS A 47 -18.97 8.07 -2.38
CA LYS A 47 -19.15 6.65 -2.69
C LYS A 47 -17.85 5.94 -2.34
N ALA A 48 -17.96 4.93 -1.48
CA ALA A 48 -16.88 4.02 -1.18
C ALA A 48 -16.76 3.01 -2.32
N GLN A 49 -15.53 2.62 -2.65
CA GLN A 49 -15.25 1.52 -3.58
C GLN A 49 -16.10 0.29 -3.22
N GLU A 50 -16.69 -0.34 -4.23
CA GLU A 50 -17.64 -1.43 -4.06
C GLU A 50 -17.07 -2.73 -4.66
N LEU A 51 -16.88 -3.74 -3.81
CA LEU A 51 -16.53 -5.08 -4.24
C LEU A 51 -17.72 -6.01 -4.02
N THR A 52 -18.17 -6.68 -5.07
CA THR A 52 -19.11 -7.79 -4.94
C THR A 52 -18.38 -9.12 -5.06
N LEU A 53 -18.48 -9.96 -4.04
CA LEU A 53 -18.01 -11.33 -4.08
C LEU A 53 -19.17 -12.27 -4.32
N ILE A 54 -19.05 -13.15 -5.30
CA ILE A 54 -20.06 -14.14 -5.66
C ILE A 54 -19.47 -15.53 -5.46
N ASN A 55 -20.02 -16.28 -4.51
CA ASN A 55 -19.64 -17.65 -4.26
C ASN A 55 -20.55 -18.58 -5.09
N LYS A 56 -20.01 -19.21 -6.13
CA LYS A 56 -20.70 -20.28 -6.89
C LYS A 56 -20.20 -21.68 -6.52
N THR A 57 -19.35 -21.78 -5.52
CA THR A 57 -18.91 -23.06 -4.97
C THR A 57 -20.01 -23.66 -4.09
N ASP A 58 -19.88 -24.95 -3.82
CA ASP A 58 -20.76 -25.66 -2.88
C ASP A 58 -20.30 -25.47 -1.41
N ASP A 59 -19.17 -24.79 -1.20
CA ASP A 59 -18.56 -24.57 0.12
C ASP A 59 -18.84 -23.16 0.68
N LEU A 60 -18.66 -23.00 2.00
CA LEU A 60 -18.62 -21.69 2.66
C LEU A 60 -17.31 -20.98 2.34
N ILE A 61 -17.38 -19.70 1.98
CA ILE A 61 -16.20 -18.86 1.78
C ILE A 61 -16.09 -17.87 2.93
N ILE A 62 -14.92 -17.83 3.56
CA ILE A 62 -14.56 -16.86 4.59
C ILE A 62 -13.71 -15.77 3.94
N VAL A 63 -14.16 -14.53 4.05
CA VAL A 63 -13.47 -13.36 3.49
C VAL A 63 -13.06 -12.46 4.64
N LYS A 64 -11.75 -12.24 4.81
CA LYS A 64 -11.19 -11.32 5.80
C LYS A 64 -10.74 -10.05 5.12
N ASN A 65 -11.07 -8.91 5.70
CA ASN A 65 -10.39 -7.65 5.44
C ASN A 65 -9.74 -7.15 6.74
N GLU A 66 -9.08 -5.99 6.71
CA GLU A 66 -8.38 -5.43 7.88
C GLU A 66 -9.31 -5.13 9.08
N LYS A 67 -10.62 -5.03 8.87
CA LYS A 67 -11.60 -4.63 9.90
C LYS A 67 -12.50 -5.77 10.38
N LYS A 68 -12.79 -6.76 9.53
CA LYS A 68 -13.82 -7.79 9.79
C LYS A 68 -13.61 -9.06 8.96
N GLU A 69 -14.18 -10.13 9.49
CA GLU A 69 -14.38 -11.39 8.81
C GLU A 69 -15.84 -11.52 8.34
N ILE A 70 -16.05 -12.01 7.13
CA ILE A 70 -17.35 -12.10 6.47
C ILE A 70 -17.50 -13.50 5.89
N SER A 71 -18.54 -14.22 6.31
CA SER A 71 -18.91 -15.49 5.72
C SER A 71 -19.88 -15.29 4.55
N ILE A 72 -19.61 -15.99 3.43
CA ILE A 72 -20.42 -16.01 2.21
C ILE A 72 -20.84 -17.46 1.94
N ASN A 73 -22.12 -17.75 2.16
CA ASN A 73 -22.71 -19.07 1.95
C ASN A 73 -22.57 -19.51 0.48
N SER A 74 -22.69 -20.82 0.25
CA SER A 74 -22.77 -21.39 -1.10
C SER A 74 -23.85 -20.71 -1.94
N HIS A 75 -23.56 -20.49 -3.23
CA HIS A 75 -24.44 -19.84 -4.22
C HIS A 75 -24.98 -18.47 -3.80
N SER A 76 -24.25 -17.76 -2.94
CA SER A 76 -24.63 -16.43 -2.45
C SER A 76 -23.62 -15.36 -2.83
N LYS A 77 -24.05 -14.10 -2.76
CA LYS A 77 -23.19 -12.94 -3.01
C LYS A 77 -23.16 -12.01 -1.81
N LYS A 78 -22.08 -11.24 -1.69
CA LYS A 78 -21.93 -10.22 -0.66
C LYS A 78 -21.21 -9.00 -1.21
N GLU A 79 -21.71 -7.83 -0.86
CA GLU A 79 -21.08 -6.54 -1.15
C GLU A 79 -20.19 -6.13 0.03
N ILE A 80 -19.00 -5.64 -0.30
CA ILE A 80 -17.98 -5.21 0.66
C ILE A 80 -17.46 -3.86 0.19
N ASN A 81 -17.49 -2.89 1.10
CA ASN A 81 -17.06 -1.51 0.84
C ASN A 81 -15.73 -1.21 1.56
N GLU A 82 -15.00 -0.23 1.02
CA GLU A 82 -13.79 0.35 1.64
C GLU A 82 -12.66 -0.65 1.94
N ILE A 83 -12.21 -1.38 0.93
CA ILE A 83 -11.16 -2.39 1.08
C ILE A 83 -10.03 -2.26 0.05
N ASN A 84 -8.80 -2.23 0.55
CA ASN A 84 -7.59 -2.22 -0.29
C ASN A 84 -7.07 -3.63 -0.58
N LYS A 85 -7.39 -4.56 0.33
CA LYS A 85 -6.99 -5.97 0.26
C LYS A 85 -8.05 -6.82 0.94
N ILE A 86 -8.25 -8.01 0.41
CA ILE A 86 -9.01 -9.07 1.07
C ILE A 86 -8.24 -10.38 1.04
N THR A 87 -8.53 -11.23 2.01
CA THR A 87 -8.11 -12.61 2.04
C THR A 87 -9.34 -13.49 1.90
N ILE A 88 -9.32 -14.42 0.96
CA ILE A 88 -10.38 -15.36 0.67
C ILE A 88 -9.88 -16.75 1.10
N ASN A 89 -10.64 -17.40 1.96
CA ASN A 89 -10.34 -18.72 2.49
C ASN A 89 -11.53 -19.66 2.28
N ILE A 90 -11.26 -20.80 1.67
CA ILE A 90 -12.14 -21.98 1.59
C ILE A 90 -11.39 -23.09 2.31
N ALA A 91 -11.98 -23.60 3.40
CA ALA A 91 -11.32 -24.56 4.29
C ALA A 91 -10.68 -25.70 3.49
N ASP A 92 -9.38 -25.92 3.75
CA ASP A 92 -8.53 -26.98 3.17
C ASP A 92 -8.44 -27.01 1.63
N LYS A 93 -8.97 -26.00 0.95
CA LYS A 93 -9.10 -25.95 -0.51
C LYS A 93 -8.36 -24.77 -1.11
N LEU A 94 -8.57 -23.58 -0.55
CA LEU A 94 -8.12 -22.34 -1.18
C LEU A 94 -7.78 -21.28 -0.15
N PHE A 95 -6.60 -20.71 -0.27
CA PHE A 95 -6.21 -19.50 0.45
C PHE A 95 -5.61 -18.49 -0.53
N ARG A 96 -6.26 -17.33 -0.67
CA ARG A 96 -5.88 -16.31 -1.64
C ARG A 96 -5.93 -14.91 -1.05
N ASN A 97 -4.91 -14.11 -1.35
CA ASN A 97 -4.87 -12.69 -1.07
C ASN A 97 -5.17 -11.93 -2.36
N ILE A 98 -6.22 -11.11 -2.36
CA ILE A 98 -6.59 -10.28 -3.50
C ILE A 98 -6.29 -8.83 -3.14
N ASN A 99 -5.46 -8.19 -3.97
CA ASN A 99 -5.17 -6.77 -3.88
C ASN A 99 -6.14 -6.00 -4.78
N LEU A 100 -6.65 -4.88 -4.26
CA LEU A 100 -7.66 -4.06 -4.90
C LEU A 100 -7.08 -2.66 -5.15
N PHE A 101 -7.13 -2.25 -6.40
CA PHE A 101 -6.63 -0.97 -6.89
C PHE A 101 -7.77 -0.25 -7.61
N LEU A 102 -8.82 0.06 -6.85
CA LEU A 102 -10.01 0.75 -7.35
C LEU A 102 -10.02 2.20 -6.88
N GLU A 103 -10.55 3.08 -7.73
CA GLU A 103 -11.00 4.40 -7.33
C GLU A 103 -12.30 4.32 -6.51
N PRO A 104 -12.61 5.35 -5.69
CA PRO A 104 -13.80 5.32 -4.82
C PRO A 104 -15.13 5.07 -5.54
N THR A 105 -15.25 5.45 -6.81
CA THR A 105 -16.47 5.27 -7.60
C THR A 105 -16.51 3.97 -8.41
N GLU A 106 -15.40 3.25 -8.49
CA GLU A 106 -15.28 2.03 -9.30
C GLU A 106 -15.88 0.81 -8.57
N LYS A 107 -16.36 -0.14 -9.36
CA LYS A 107 -16.97 -1.38 -8.89
C LYS A 107 -16.33 -2.60 -9.51
N LEU A 108 -15.93 -3.56 -8.67
CA LEU A 108 -15.39 -4.84 -9.11
C LEU A 108 -16.27 -5.98 -8.61
N ASN A 109 -16.52 -6.95 -9.49
CA ASN A 109 -17.13 -8.20 -9.10
C ASN A 109 -16.11 -9.33 -9.25
N ILE A 110 -15.99 -10.17 -8.23
CA ILE A 110 -15.17 -11.37 -8.25
C ILE A 110 -16.08 -12.56 -7.99
N THR A 111 -16.18 -13.44 -8.99
CA THR A 111 -16.89 -14.70 -8.89
C THR A 111 -15.92 -15.82 -8.65
N ILE A 112 -16.21 -16.67 -7.67
CA ILE A 112 -15.44 -17.85 -7.33
C ILE A 112 -16.25 -19.05 -7.82
N GLU A 113 -15.79 -19.63 -8.93
CA GLU A 113 -16.45 -20.75 -9.62
C GLU A 113 -16.15 -22.08 -8.92
N LYS A 114 -16.90 -23.14 -9.27
CA LYS A 114 -16.82 -24.48 -8.62
C LYS A 114 -15.43 -25.11 -8.68
N ASP A 115 -14.65 -24.81 -9.72
CA ASP A 115 -13.27 -25.23 -9.91
C ASP A 115 -12.26 -24.31 -9.19
N GLN A 116 -12.75 -23.47 -8.26
CA GLN A 116 -11.97 -22.47 -7.51
C GLN A 116 -11.32 -21.41 -8.40
N LYS A 117 -11.78 -21.28 -9.65
CA LYS A 117 -11.34 -20.24 -10.56
C LYS A 117 -11.97 -18.90 -10.19
N PHE A 118 -11.15 -17.85 -10.20
CA PHE A 118 -11.60 -16.48 -10.05
C PHE A 118 -11.96 -15.87 -11.40
N VAL A 119 -13.15 -15.25 -11.48
CA VAL A 119 -13.61 -14.50 -12.65
C VAL A 119 -13.88 -13.07 -12.24
N TYR A 120 -13.19 -12.14 -12.90
CA TYR A 120 -13.27 -10.70 -12.61
C TYR A 120 -14.17 -10.01 -13.64
N THR A 121 -15.12 -9.20 -13.19
CA THR A 121 -15.94 -8.34 -14.06
C THR A 121 -16.15 -6.96 -13.44
N GLY A 122 -16.53 -5.97 -14.24
CA GLY A 122 -16.65 -4.57 -13.79
C GLY A 122 -15.41 -3.73 -14.11
N ASP A 123 -15.18 -2.70 -13.32
CA ASP A 123 -14.10 -1.73 -13.51
C ASP A 123 -12.73 -2.36 -13.26
N GLN A 124 -11.78 -2.05 -14.14
CA GLN A 124 -10.40 -2.55 -14.07
C GLN A 124 -10.29 -4.09 -13.95
N ALA A 125 -11.30 -4.85 -14.37
CA ALA A 125 -11.36 -6.30 -14.16
C ALA A 125 -10.17 -7.06 -14.75
N ILE A 126 -9.80 -6.75 -16.01
CA ILE A 126 -8.64 -7.36 -16.70
C ILE A 126 -7.34 -7.07 -15.95
N ILE A 127 -7.22 -5.86 -15.39
CA ILE A 127 -6.03 -5.49 -14.62
C ILE A 127 -6.01 -6.30 -13.33
N HIS A 128 -7.09 -6.31 -12.55
CA HIS A 128 -7.17 -7.08 -11.31
C HIS A 128 -6.94 -8.59 -11.50
N GLU A 129 -7.48 -9.18 -12.56
CA GLU A 129 -7.19 -10.57 -12.95
C GLU A 129 -5.69 -10.75 -13.20
N TYR A 130 -5.09 -9.88 -14.00
CA TYR A 130 -3.67 -9.95 -14.31
C TYR A 130 -2.79 -9.80 -13.06
N ILE A 131 -3.07 -8.82 -12.18
CA ILE A 131 -2.26 -8.58 -10.97
C ILE A 131 -2.37 -9.77 -10.00
N ASN A 132 -3.58 -10.27 -9.76
CA ASN A 132 -3.82 -11.27 -8.72
C ASN A 132 -3.52 -12.71 -9.18
N GLU A 133 -3.76 -13.03 -10.46
CA GLU A 133 -3.63 -14.41 -10.95
C GLU A 133 -2.34 -14.65 -11.76
N THR A 134 -1.81 -13.62 -12.43
CA THR A 134 -0.73 -13.82 -13.43
C THR A 134 0.61 -13.20 -13.00
N LEU A 135 0.59 -12.00 -12.42
CA LEU A 135 1.81 -11.19 -12.27
C LEU A 135 2.90 -11.91 -11.47
N THR A 136 2.55 -12.50 -10.33
CA THR A 136 3.50 -13.25 -9.48
C THR A 136 4.18 -14.38 -10.24
N ASN A 137 3.41 -15.24 -10.90
CA ASN A 137 3.97 -16.36 -11.69
C ASN A 137 4.87 -15.85 -12.81
N LYS A 138 4.49 -14.74 -13.46
CA LYS A 138 5.25 -14.16 -14.56
C LYS A 138 6.56 -13.54 -14.09
N THR A 139 6.59 -12.86 -12.94
CA THR A 139 7.83 -12.33 -12.39
C THR A 139 8.72 -13.47 -11.92
N PHE A 140 8.26 -14.32 -11.00
CA PHE A 140 9.06 -15.43 -10.47
C PHE A 140 9.49 -16.44 -11.55
N GLY A 141 8.70 -16.61 -12.62
CA GLY A 141 9.10 -17.41 -13.78
C GLY A 141 10.36 -16.92 -14.49
N LYS A 142 10.83 -15.68 -14.23
CA LYS A 142 12.08 -15.13 -14.78
C LYS A 142 13.30 -15.37 -13.89
N THR A 143 13.15 -15.92 -12.69
CA THR A 143 14.26 -16.17 -11.75
C THR A 143 15.39 -16.99 -12.38
N ASN A 144 15.07 -18.10 -13.06
CA ASN A 144 16.10 -18.91 -13.75
C ASN A 144 16.81 -18.17 -14.89
N VAL A 145 16.10 -17.27 -15.57
CA VAL A 145 16.69 -16.44 -16.62
C VAL A 145 17.71 -15.47 -16.01
N TYR A 146 17.36 -14.83 -14.89
CA TYR A 146 18.29 -13.94 -14.19
C TYR A 146 19.52 -14.70 -13.66
N TYR A 147 19.34 -15.89 -13.09
CA TYR A 147 20.48 -16.73 -12.68
C TYR A 147 21.43 -17.05 -13.83
N ASN A 148 20.91 -17.42 -15.00
CA ASN A 148 21.75 -17.71 -16.17
C ASN A 148 22.50 -16.47 -16.68
N ILE A 149 21.91 -15.29 -16.59
CA ILE A 149 22.56 -14.02 -16.97
C ILE A 149 23.66 -13.65 -15.97
N GLU A 150 23.38 -13.82 -14.68
CA GLU A 150 24.33 -13.62 -13.58
C GLU A 150 25.56 -14.51 -13.71
N ASP A 151 25.36 -15.79 -14.03
CA ASP A 151 26.46 -16.76 -14.22
C ASP A 151 27.38 -16.36 -15.40
N LYS A 152 26.81 -15.72 -16.43
CA LYS A 152 27.56 -15.12 -17.56
C LYS A 152 28.16 -13.74 -17.22
N LYS A 153 27.80 -13.15 -16.08
CA LYS A 153 28.18 -11.80 -15.65
C LYS A 153 27.82 -10.71 -16.66
N ASN A 154 26.71 -10.88 -17.39
CA ASN A 154 26.30 -9.95 -18.45
C ASN A 154 25.30 -8.90 -17.94
N ILE A 155 25.82 -7.76 -17.48
CA ILE A 155 24.98 -6.74 -16.83
C ILE A 155 24.00 -6.05 -17.79
N GLU A 156 24.39 -5.85 -19.05
CA GLU A 156 23.52 -5.25 -20.06
C GLU A 156 22.36 -6.17 -20.42
N GLU A 157 22.61 -7.47 -20.53
CA GLU A 157 21.55 -8.47 -20.73
C GLU A 157 20.58 -8.52 -19.53
N LEU A 158 21.08 -8.34 -18.30
CA LEU A 158 20.21 -8.26 -17.11
C LEU A 158 19.30 -7.03 -17.18
N LYS A 159 19.87 -5.85 -17.44
CA LYS A 159 19.14 -4.58 -17.57
C LYS A 159 18.04 -4.71 -18.62
N ILE A 160 18.39 -5.13 -19.84
CA ILE A 160 17.44 -5.28 -20.95
C ILE A 160 16.34 -6.30 -20.61
N THR A 161 16.72 -7.50 -20.16
CA THR A 161 15.74 -8.57 -19.88
C THR A 161 14.75 -8.17 -18.80
N SER A 162 15.25 -7.57 -17.72
CA SER A 162 14.42 -7.12 -16.60
C SER A 162 13.51 -5.95 -16.99
N GLU A 163 14.00 -5.00 -17.78
CA GLU A 163 13.20 -3.85 -18.22
C GLU A 163 12.16 -4.21 -19.29
N MET A 164 12.46 -5.16 -20.16
CA MET A 164 11.47 -5.70 -21.10
C MET A 164 10.31 -6.37 -20.36
N LEU A 165 10.60 -7.11 -19.29
CA LEU A 165 9.55 -7.68 -18.43
C LEU A 165 8.70 -6.56 -17.80
N LEU A 166 9.33 -5.53 -17.23
CA LEU A 166 8.61 -4.40 -16.66
C LEU A 166 7.74 -3.69 -17.70
N ALA A 167 8.26 -3.43 -18.90
CA ALA A 167 7.52 -2.79 -19.97
C ALA A 167 6.27 -3.59 -20.39
N ASP A 168 6.38 -4.92 -20.48
CA ASP A 168 5.23 -5.78 -20.77
C ASP A 168 4.21 -5.79 -19.63
N ILE A 169 4.67 -5.76 -18.37
CA ILE A 169 3.78 -5.60 -17.20
C ILE A 169 3.03 -4.27 -17.26
N LEU A 170 3.73 -3.15 -17.50
CA LEU A 170 3.15 -1.82 -17.60
C LEU A 170 2.12 -1.74 -18.72
N LYS A 171 2.42 -2.34 -19.89
CA LYS A 171 1.48 -2.44 -21.01
C LYS A 171 0.20 -3.19 -20.64
N LYS A 172 0.31 -4.33 -19.95
CA LYS A 172 -0.86 -5.11 -19.48
C LYS A 172 -1.70 -4.34 -18.46
N CYS A 173 -1.05 -3.51 -17.65
CA CYS A 173 -1.70 -2.67 -16.64
C CYS A 173 -2.15 -1.30 -17.16
N LYS A 174 -1.96 -1.02 -18.47
CA LYS A 174 -2.24 0.29 -19.10
C LYS A 174 -1.53 1.47 -18.40
N LEU A 175 -0.33 1.24 -17.88
CA LEU A 175 0.50 2.25 -17.23
C LEU A 175 1.58 2.74 -18.20
N SER A 176 1.80 4.05 -18.24
CA SER A 176 2.85 4.67 -19.08
C SER A 176 4.24 4.61 -18.44
N ASN A 177 4.31 4.61 -17.11
CA ASN A 177 5.55 4.57 -16.33
C ASN A 177 5.30 3.88 -14.98
N ILE A 178 6.36 3.31 -14.40
CA ILE A 178 6.33 2.72 -13.05
C ILE A 178 6.56 3.74 -11.94
N LEU A 179 7.24 4.85 -12.24
CA LEU A 179 7.46 5.91 -11.24
C LEU A 179 6.15 6.65 -10.97
N ILE A 180 5.99 7.06 -9.71
CA ILE A 180 4.82 7.80 -9.26
C ILE A 180 4.93 9.25 -9.75
N SER A 181 3.88 9.72 -10.41
CA SER A 181 3.66 11.11 -10.77
C SER A 181 2.80 11.79 -9.70
N PRO A 182 2.95 13.11 -9.46
CA PRO A 182 2.02 13.88 -8.66
C PRO A 182 0.56 13.71 -9.08
N ASP A 183 0.33 13.64 -10.40
CA ASP A 183 -0.99 13.53 -11.04
C ASP A 183 -1.61 12.13 -10.97
N ASP A 184 -0.84 11.11 -10.54
CA ASP A 184 -1.41 9.78 -10.36
C ASP A 184 -2.46 9.80 -9.25
N THR A 185 -3.60 9.15 -9.49
CA THR A 185 -4.60 8.89 -8.46
C THR A 185 -4.05 7.93 -7.39
N ASP A 186 -4.72 7.82 -6.25
CA ASP A 186 -4.27 6.93 -5.17
C ASP A 186 -4.26 5.45 -5.60
N SER A 187 -5.27 4.99 -6.34
CA SER A 187 -5.29 3.60 -6.84
C SER A 187 -4.11 3.32 -7.78
N VAL A 188 -3.79 4.26 -8.67
CA VAL A 188 -2.67 4.15 -9.61
C VAL A 188 -1.34 4.15 -8.87
N LYS A 189 -1.17 5.01 -7.85
CA LYS A 189 0.02 5.03 -6.97
C LYS A 189 0.23 3.68 -6.28
N ARG A 190 -0.83 3.10 -5.72
CA ARG A 190 -0.80 1.79 -5.06
C ARG A 190 -0.48 0.67 -6.06
N LEU A 191 -1.09 0.67 -7.23
CA LEU A 191 -0.84 -0.31 -8.30
C LEU A 191 0.62 -0.25 -8.79
N LYS A 192 1.13 0.95 -9.09
CA LYS A 192 2.53 1.17 -9.49
C LYS A 192 3.48 0.66 -8.43
N ASN A 193 3.25 0.99 -7.16
CA ASN A 193 4.09 0.48 -6.07
C ASN A 193 4.05 -1.05 -5.97
N TYR A 194 2.87 -1.66 -6.04
CA TYR A 194 2.75 -3.12 -6.01
C TYR A 194 3.58 -3.78 -7.12
N ILE A 195 3.39 -3.33 -8.36
CA ILE A 195 4.12 -3.84 -9.53
C ILE A 195 5.63 -3.64 -9.36
N LYS A 196 6.05 -2.43 -8.97
CA LYS A 196 7.45 -2.05 -8.83
C LYS A 196 8.16 -2.98 -7.84
N TYR A 197 7.59 -3.14 -6.65
CA TYR A 197 8.24 -3.93 -5.60
C TYR A 197 8.09 -5.43 -5.83
N GLN A 198 7.05 -5.92 -6.53
CA GLN A 198 6.96 -7.31 -6.97
C GLN A 198 8.07 -7.66 -7.98
N TRP A 199 8.27 -6.79 -8.98
CA TRP A 199 9.31 -6.94 -9.99
C TRP A 199 10.71 -6.82 -9.38
N LEU A 200 10.99 -5.76 -8.62
CA LEU A 200 12.28 -5.54 -7.96
C LEU A 200 12.60 -6.66 -6.98
N TYR A 201 11.62 -7.14 -6.21
CA TYR A 201 11.85 -8.23 -5.26
C TYR A 201 12.29 -9.51 -5.98
N THR A 202 11.62 -9.86 -7.07
CA THR A 202 11.98 -11.04 -7.87
C THR A 202 13.43 -10.97 -8.36
N LEU A 203 13.84 -9.80 -8.84
CA LEU A 203 15.21 -9.55 -9.29
C LEU A 203 16.19 -9.58 -8.11
N PHE A 204 15.87 -8.93 -6.99
CA PHE A 204 16.80 -8.82 -5.87
C PHE A 204 16.96 -10.13 -5.10
N LEU A 205 15.96 -11.01 -5.17
CA LEU A 205 16.05 -12.38 -4.66
C LEU A 205 17.20 -13.15 -5.30
N THR A 206 17.54 -12.87 -6.56
CA THR A 206 18.64 -13.59 -7.23
C THR A 206 20.02 -13.14 -6.77
N PHE A 207 20.11 -11.93 -6.19
CA PHE A 207 21.36 -11.34 -5.71
C PHE A 207 21.87 -11.92 -4.39
N ASP A 208 21.04 -12.64 -3.62
CA ASP A 208 21.43 -13.23 -2.33
C ASP A 208 22.27 -14.53 -2.48
N ARG A 209 22.66 -14.92 -3.70
CA ARG A 209 23.58 -16.05 -3.94
C ARG A 209 24.99 -15.77 -3.39
N SER A 210 25.53 -16.71 -2.63
CA SER A 210 26.85 -16.60 -2.00
C SER A 210 28.01 -16.42 -2.98
N ASN A 211 27.87 -16.98 -4.19
CA ASN A 211 28.94 -17.02 -5.20
C ASN A 211 28.75 -15.98 -6.31
N LEU A 212 27.82 -15.03 -6.13
CA LEU A 212 27.60 -13.99 -7.12
C LEU A 212 28.79 -13.02 -7.13
N ASP A 213 29.25 -12.68 -8.32
CA ASP A 213 30.35 -11.73 -8.53
C ASP A 213 30.01 -10.36 -7.91
N GLN A 214 30.89 -9.87 -7.03
CA GLN A 214 30.66 -8.65 -6.26
C GLN A 214 30.62 -7.39 -7.14
N ALA A 215 31.40 -7.34 -8.22
CA ALA A 215 31.40 -6.20 -9.13
C ALA A 215 30.10 -6.17 -9.94
N PHE A 216 29.67 -7.32 -10.46
CA PHE A 216 28.37 -7.46 -11.12
C PHE A 216 27.22 -7.07 -10.19
N LYS A 217 27.19 -7.65 -8.98
CA LYS A 217 26.16 -7.37 -7.96
C LYS A 217 26.10 -5.89 -7.62
N LYS A 218 27.27 -5.26 -7.43
CA LYS A 218 27.39 -3.82 -7.19
C LYS A 218 26.78 -3.02 -8.34
N GLU A 219 27.13 -3.32 -9.58
CA GLU A 219 26.60 -2.57 -10.73
C GLU A 219 25.08 -2.71 -10.84
N ALA A 220 24.57 -3.94 -10.72
CA ALA A 220 23.13 -4.22 -10.79
C ALA A 220 22.37 -3.48 -9.69
N ILE A 221 22.77 -3.62 -8.43
CA ILE A 221 22.11 -2.97 -7.30
C ILE A 221 22.09 -1.45 -7.47
N ASN A 222 23.21 -0.84 -7.86
CA ASN A 222 23.27 0.62 -8.05
C ASN A 222 22.36 1.09 -9.19
N TYR A 223 22.28 0.33 -10.29
CA TYR A 223 21.40 0.64 -11.42
C TYR A 223 19.93 0.73 -10.99
N TYR A 224 19.40 -0.34 -10.38
CA TYR A 224 17.99 -0.40 -9.99
C TYR A 224 17.66 0.52 -8.82
N PHE A 225 18.60 0.68 -7.88
CA PHE A 225 18.47 1.64 -6.79
C PHE A 225 18.26 3.06 -7.34
N LYS A 226 19.20 3.54 -8.15
CA LYS A 226 19.18 4.90 -8.69
C LYS A 226 17.93 5.16 -9.54
N LYS A 227 17.55 4.19 -10.37
CA LYS A 227 16.44 4.37 -11.33
C LYS A 227 15.05 4.27 -10.69
N TYR A 228 14.87 3.42 -9.67
CA TYR A 228 13.53 3.05 -9.19
C TYR A 228 13.27 3.19 -7.70
N ILE A 229 14.31 3.34 -6.87
CA ILE A 229 14.19 3.30 -5.40
C ILE A 229 14.60 4.63 -4.79
N GLU A 230 15.68 5.24 -5.28
CA GLU A 230 16.22 6.53 -4.80
C GLU A 230 15.14 7.64 -4.68
N PRO A 231 14.22 7.83 -5.66
CA PRO A 231 13.19 8.86 -5.55
C PRO A 231 12.22 8.68 -4.36
N ASP A 232 12.08 7.45 -3.86
CA ASP A 232 11.10 7.07 -2.84
C ASP A 232 11.70 6.84 -1.45
N ILE A 233 13.04 6.85 -1.32
CA ILE A 233 13.73 6.34 -0.12
C ILE A 233 13.48 7.20 1.11
N THR A 234 13.26 8.50 0.94
CA THR A 234 12.98 9.43 2.05
C THR A 234 11.56 9.27 2.60
N LYS A 235 10.63 8.77 1.79
CA LYS A 235 9.23 8.49 2.14
C LYS A 235 9.00 6.99 2.32
N TYR A 236 10.05 6.28 2.71
CA TYR A 236 10.01 4.84 2.84
C TYR A 236 9.16 4.40 4.04
N SER A 237 8.28 3.44 3.79
CA SER A 237 7.25 2.94 4.70
C SER A 237 6.88 1.52 4.28
N CYS A 238 6.89 0.55 5.18
CA CYS A 238 6.52 -0.85 4.90
C CYS A 238 5.04 -1.12 5.11
N ASP A 239 4.20 -0.46 4.33
CA ASP A 239 2.76 -0.77 4.27
C ASP A 239 2.51 -2.09 3.50
N TYR A 240 3.55 -2.65 2.89
CA TYR A 240 3.50 -3.88 2.11
C TYR A 240 4.80 -4.69 2.22
N SER A 241 4.70 -6.01 2.38
CA SER A 241 5.84 -6.91 2.67
C SER A 241 6.91 -6.92 1.58
N LEU A 242 6.53 -6.77 0.30
CA LEU A 242 7.53 -6.74 -0.79
C LEU A 242 8.45 -5.53 -0.73
N ARG A 243 7.94 -4.39 -0.22
CA ARG A 243 8.76 -3.20 -0.01
C ARG A 243 9.87 -3.52 0.98
N TYR A 244 9.48 -4.10 2.12
CA TYR A 244 10.37 -4.54 3.19
C TYR A 244 11.47 -5.46 2.64
N LEU A 245 11.10 -6.46 1.84
CA LEU A 245 12.05 -7.43 1.29
C LEU A 245 13.09 -6.78 0.38
N VAL A 246 12.68 -5.84 -0.49
CA VAL A 246 13.61 -5.11 -1.36
C VAL A 246 14.59 -4.26 -0.55
N ILE A 247 14.12 -3.49 0.44
CA ILE A 247 15.02 -2.68 1.27
C ILE A 247 15.89 -3.54 2.18
N LYS A 248 15.38 -4.65 2.71
CA LYS A 248 16.19 -5.61 3.47
C LYS A 248 17.38 -6.10 2.64
N THR A 249 17.17 -6.45 1.37
CA THR A 249 18.26 -6.83 0.46
C THR A 249 19.23 -5.66 0.23
N LEU A 250 18.75 -4.44 0.06
CA LEU A 250 19.62 -3.26 -0.07
C LEU A 250 20.45 -2.99 1.19
N ALA A 251 19.83 -3.11 2.36
CA ALA A 251 20.48 -2.91 3.66
C ALA A 251 21.56 -3.96 3.91
N LYS A 252 21.30 -5.23 3.60
CA LYS A 252 22.33 -6.30 3.63
C LYS A 252 23.51 -6.01 2.72
N ASN A 253 23.26 -5.35 1.58
CA ASN A 253 24.25 -5.02 0.56
C ASN A 253 24.67 -3.55 0.61
N LYS A 254 24.54 -2.91 1.78
CA LYS A 254 24.78 -1.48 1.95
C LYS A 254 26.17 -1.04 1.50
N THR A 255 27.19 -1.86 1.70
CA THR A 255 28.59 -1.60 1.30
C THR A 255 28.79 -1.57 -0.22
N LEU A 256 27.86 -2.15 -0.98
CA LEU A 256 27.88 -2.14 -2.44
C LEU A 256 27.14 -0.92 -3.02
N LEU A 257 26.27 -0.28 -2.24
CA LEU A 257 25.56 0.92 -2.64
C LEU A 257 26.47 2.15 -2.59
N GLN A 258 26.49 2.91 -3.68
CA GLN A 258 27.17 4.21 -3.72
C GLN A 258 26.41 5.27 -2.92
N ALA A 259 25.08 5.20 -2.93
CA ALA A 259 24.23 6.13 -2.21
C ALA A 259 24.11 5.77 -0.72
N GLU A 260 23.86 6.77 0.13
CA GLU A 260 23.57 6.59 1.55
C GLU A 260 22.13 6.11 1.79
N LEU A 261 21.96 5.16 2.72
CA LEU A 261 20.63 4.72 3.14
C LEU A 261 20.27 5.47 4.42
N PRO A 262 19.01 5.91 4.59
CA PRO A 262 18.59 6.57 5.82
C PRO A 262 18.78 5.66 7.03
N ILE A 263 19.25 6.23 8.14
CA ILE A 263 19.41 5.53 9.41
C ILE A 263 18.25 5.90 10.32
N TYR A 264 17.64 4.89 10.92
CA TYR A 264 16.52 5.01 11.85
C TYR A 264 16.90 4.46 13.22
N PRO A 265 16.28 4.98 14.30
CA PRO A 265 16.43 4.40 15.63
C PRO A 265 16.02 2.93 15.67
N ILE A 266 16.79 2.10 16.38
CA ILE A 266 16.43 0.71 16.67
C ILE A 266 15.34 0.71 17.74
N VAL A 267 14.22 0.05 17.45
CA VAL A 267 13.08 -0.07 18.39
C VAL A 267 13.38 -1.12 19.47
N GLU A 268 13.98 -2.22 19.07
CA GLU A 268 14.36 -3.35 19.92
C GLU A 268 15.61 -4.02 19.33
N HIS A 269 16.63 -4.22 20.15
CA HIS A 269 17.94 -4.71 19.72
C HIS A 269 17.92 -6.21 19.38
N THR A 270 18.57 -6.56 18.27
CA THR A 270 18.66 -7.93 17.74
C THR A 270 20.00 -8.17 17.05
N ASP A 271 20.29 -9.43 16.72
CA ASP A 271 21.48 -9.76 15.90
C ASP A 271 21.44 -9.14 14.49
N ASP A 272 20.25 -8.78 14.01
CA ASP A 272 20.00 -8.19 12.68
C ASP A 272 19.99 -6.64 12.71
N ASP A 273 20.51 -5.99 13.76
CA ASP A 273 20.55 -4.53 13.91
C ASP A 273 21.33 -3.81 12.81
N ASN A 274 22.32 -4.49 12.23
CA ASN A 274 23.09 -3.99 11.08
C ASN A 274 22.20 -3.75 9.85
N VAL A 275 21.09 -4.46 9.73
CA VAL A 275 20.05 -4.31 8.70
C VAL A 275 18.92 -3.42 9.22
N ASN A 276 18.43 -3.68 10.43
CA ASN A 276 17.25 -2.99 11.00
C ASN A 276 17.45 -1.49 11.17
N LYS A 277 18.69 -1.01 11.37
CA LYS A 277 18.98 0.42 11.43
C LYS A 277 18.67 1.17 10.13
N TYR A 278 18.52 0.48 9.00
CA TYR A 278 18.12 1.08 7.72
C TYR A 278 16.61 0.96 7.44
N LEU A 279 15.85 0.51 8.42
CA LEU A 279 14.41 0.29 8.32
C LEU A 279 13.67 1.26 9.25
N PRO A 280 12.66 2.00 8.77
CA PRO A 280 11.80 2.79 9.65
C PRO A 280 11.01 1.88 10.60
N GLN A 281 10.44 2.46 11.66
CA GLN A 281 9.75 1.71 12.71
C GLN A 281 8.71 0.72 12.17
N ASN A 282 7.89 1.12 11.20
CA ASN A 282 6.88 0.20 10.62
C ASN A 282 7.50 -0.96 9.83
N CYS A 283 8.70 -0.80 9.28
CA CYS A 283 9.45 -1.86 8.64
C CYS A 283 10.17 -2.77 9.64
N GLN A 284 10.62 -2.23 10.77
CA GLN A 284 11.14 -3.05 11.87
C GLN A 284 10.02 -3.94 12.44
N LYS A 285 8.78 -3.44 12.51
CA LYS A 285 7.61 -4.27 12.85
C LYS A 285 7.49 -5.51 11.94
N GLN A 286 7.58 -5.31 10.62
CA GLN A 286 7.52 -6.40 9.64
C GLN A 286 8.61 -7.47 9.88
N TYR A 287 9.81 -7.06 10.29
CA TYR A 287 10.87 -7.99 10.67
C TYR A 287 10.46 -8.89 11.87
N PHE A 288 9.94 -8.30 12.95
CA PHE A 288 9.51 -9.08 14.12
C PHE A 288 8.33 -9.99 13.76
N GLN A 289 7.41 -9.53 12.91
CA GLN A 289 6.26 -10.30 12.46
C GLN A 289 6.67 -11.50 11.60
N GLU A 290 7.61 -11.34 10.67
CA GLU A 290 8.15 -12.44 9.87
C GLU A 290 8.88 -13.48 10.73
N LYS A 291 9.68 -13.04 11.71
CA LYS A 291 10.38 -13.95 12.64
C LYS A 291 9.39 -14.71 13.52
N TYR A 292 8.38 -14.03 14.06
CA TYR A 292 7.31 -14.68 14.83
C TYR A 292 6.57 -15.72 13.99
N ASN A 293 6.08 -15.35 12.80
CA ASN A 293 5.32 -16.25 11.94
C ASN A 293 6.13 -17.50 11.54
N TYR A 294 7.41 -17.32 11.22
CA TYR A 294 8.30 -18.44 10.91
C TYR A 294 8.46 -19.37 12.12
N LEU A 295 8.82 -18.81 13.29
CA LEU A 295 9.05 -19.61 14.50
C LEU A 295 7.76 -20.25 15.03
N ASP A 296 6.61 -19.62 14.88
CA ASP A 296 5.35 -20.24 15.27
C ASP A 296 5.00 -21.41 14.34
N HIS A 297 5.18 -21.22 13.02
CA HIS A 297 4.96 -22.27 12.03
C HIS A 297 5.88 -23.48 12.21
N THR A 298 7.17 -23.24 12.51
CA THR A 298 8.14 -24.33 12.75
C THR A 298 8.19 -24.80 14.20
N ASN A 299 7.33 -24.26 15.07
CA ASN A 299 7.37 -24.45 16.53
C ASN A 299 8.78 -24.24 17.12
N GLY A 300 9.48 -23.21 16.66
CA GLY A 300 10.84 -22.87 17.05
C GLY A 300 10.93 -22.20 18.43
N HIS A 301 12.12 -22.29 19.01
CA HIS A 301 12.46 -21.58 20.25
C HIS A 301 12.36 -20.06 20.05
N ASN A 302 12.06 -19.33 21.12
CA ASN A 302 11.95 -17.86 21.17
C ASN A 302 10.74 -17.20 20.47
N LYS A 303 9.75 -17.95 19.96
CA LYS A 303 8.54 -17.33 19.38
C LYS A 303 7.83 -16.37 20.34
N GLU A 304 7.78 -16.71 21.63
CA GLU A 304 7.17 -15.85 22.67
C GLU A 304 7.93 -14.54 22.87
N TYR A 305 9.25 -14.51 22.66
CA TYR A 305 10.02 -13.26 22.68
C TYR A 305 9.55 -12.32 21.56
N TYR A 306 9.49 -12.82 20.32
CA TYR A 306 9.05 -12.00 19.18
C TYR A 306 7.59 -11.53 19.34
N LYS A 307 6.72 -12.41 19.87
CA LYS A 307 5.33 -12.05 20.21
C LYS A 307 5.26 -10.92 21.23
N LYS A 308 6.06 -11.01 22.30
CA LYS A 308 6.14 -9.98 23.35
C LYS A 308 6.57 -8.63 22.77
N VAL A 309 7.59 -8.61 21.91
CA VAL A 309 8.05 -7.37 21.26
C VAL A 309 6.95 -6.75 20.39
N LEU A 310 6.23 -7.57 19.60
CA LEU A 310 5.12 -7.09 18.77
C LEU A 310 4.03 -6.40 19.61
N ILE A 311 3.65 -6.98 20.75
CA ILE A 311 2.67 -6.41 21.66
C ILE A 311 3.21 -5.12 22.32
N GLU A 312 4.37 -5.20 22.99
CA GLU A 312 4.89 -4.11 23.83
C GLU A 312 5.43 -2.91 23.05
N LYS A 313 5.95 -3.13 21.84
CA LYS A 313 6.65 -2.09 21.06
C LYS A 313 5.86 -1.61 19.84
N PHE A 314 4.96 -2.46 19.32
CA PHE A 314 4.22 -2.19 18.09
C PHE A 314 2.69 -2.22 18.26
N ASN A 315 2.19 -2.48 19.47
CA ASN A 315 0.76 -2.50 19.83
C ASN A 315 -0.07 -3.47 18.97
N GLU A 316 0.44 -4.69 18.73
CA GLU A 316 -0.34 -5.78 18.10
C GLU A 316 -1.18 -6.61 19.09
#